data_AF-A0A0G0WUZ1-F1
#
_entry.id   AF-A0A0G0WUZ1-F1
#
_cell.length_a   1.000
_cell.length_b   1.000
_cell.length_c   1.000
_cell.angle_alpha   90.00
_cell.angle_beta   90.00
_cell.angle_gamma   90.00
#
_symmetry.space_group_name_H-M   'P 1'
#
loop_
_entity.id
_entity.type
_entity.pdbx_description
1 polymer ?
#
loop_
_entity_poly.entity_id
_entity_poly.type
_entity_poly.pdbx_seq_one_letter_code
_entity_poly.pdbx_strand_id
1 'polypeptide(L)'
;MLLPQNLNIRTLDIPVYGLFVFISLLVFIYFFWSEAKKEGFDQEKIFDIMFIVLLSLLAVLKVDILVVISAEILGVYTIVHFWKWSVYRIMDIFSLSVYAASLPVLLGMVFVYDRDDFLISIPLVFAVLFYLKRKRNIILKSGYVFSILLIASAGISAIYFRETSYLIFYVFLIIISMVNLYLREKKSMSKTNFSLDFIKNIKNILVKKEKRLTEEQKLLLEEDPYNDRGRDTDNAELMDDALLEDNRKEVVDLRASALTKVQIQVRRALAKIRIGTYGLCEVCGIPIDKARLEAYPEATTCFEHATHANE
;
A
#
# COMPACT_ATOMS: atom_id res chain seq x y z
N MET A 1 4.22 -14.50 30.31
CA MET A 1 5.13 -15.67 30.19
C MET A 1 6.24 -15.27 29.25
N LEU A 2 7.46 -15.20 29.75
CA LEU A 2 8.63 -14.80 28.94
C LEU A 2 9.08 -15.97 28.07
N LEU A 3 9.45 -15.66 26.83
CA LEU A 3 10.03 -16.62 25.91
C LEU A 3 11.54 -16.73 26.17
N PRO A 4 12.16 -17.90 25.94
CA PRO A 4 13.60 -18.01 26.02
C PRO A 4 14.27 -17.11 24.98
N GLN A 5 15.47 -16.60 25.27
CA GLN A 5 16.21 -15.78 24.30
C GLN A 5 16.68 -16.59 23.09
N ASN A 6 16.99 -17.87 23.33
CA ASN A 6 17.58 -18.79 22.37
C ASN A 6 16.82 -20.12 22.39
N LEU A 7 16.57 -20.69 21.21
CA LEU A 7 16.03 -22.04 21.02
C LEU A 7 17.16 -22.95 20.56
N ASN A 8 17.53 -23.90 21.41
CA ASN A 8 18.52 -24.92 21.07
C ASN A 8 17.85 -26.11 20.38
N ILE A 9 18.06 -26.20 19.05
CA ILE A 9 17.62 -27.35 18.25
C ILE A 9 18.88 -28.15 17.85
N ARG A 10 19.21 -29.16 18.65
CA ARG A 10 20.42 -29.99 18.48
C ARG A 10 21.71 -29.15 18.49
N THR A 11 22.25 -28.81 17.31
CA THR A 11 23.46 -28.00 17.13
C THR A 11 23.17 -26.58 16.66
N LEU A 12 21.90 -26.24 16.41
CA LEU A 12 21.49 -24.93 15.92
C LEU A 12 20.97 -24.10 17.09
N ASP A 13 21.65 -22.99 17.38
CA ASP A 13 21.17 -21.99 18.34
C ASP A 13 20.46 -20.87 17.57
N ILE A 14 19.13 -20.79 17.72
CA ILE A 14 18.31 -19.80 17.03
C ILE A 14 17.90 -18.71 18.03
N PRO A 15 18.27 -17.43 17.80
CA PRO A 15 17.76 -16.35 18.62
C PRO A 15 16.25 -16.18 18.38
N VAL A 16 15.46 -16.29 19.44
CA VAL A 16 13.99 -16.19 19.37
C VAL A 16 13.56 -14.82 18.87
N TYR A 17 14.27 -13.77 19.26
CA TYR A 17 14.05 -12.43 18.71
C TYR A 17 14.22 -12.39 17.18
N GLY A 18 15.13 -13.18 16.62
CA GLY A 18 15.31 -13.32 15.18
C GLY A 18 14.06 -13.85 14.46
N LEU A 19 13.26 -14.70 15.11
CA LEU A 19 11.97 -15.15 14.57
C LEU A 19 10.97 -13.99 14.46
N PHE A 20 10.92 -13.10 15.46
CA PHE A 20 10.07 -11.91 15.40
C PHE A 20 10.49 -10.94 14.29
N VAL A 21 11.80 -10.77 14.07
CA VAL A 21 12.34 -9.98 12.95
C VAL A 21 11.99 -10.62 11.60
N PHE A 22 12.07 -11.95 11.49
CA PHE A 22 11.64 -12.66 10.27
C PHE A 22 10.15 -12.49 9.99
N ILE A 23 9.30 -12.63 11.02
CA ILE A 23 7.85 -12.38 10.91
C ILE A 23 7.58 -10.92 10.52
N SER A 24 8.34 -9.96 11.07
CA SER A 24 8.28 -8.55 10.70
C SER A 24 8.51 -8.33 9.20
N LEU A 25 9.52 -8.99 8.62
CA LEU A 25 9.79 -8.93 7.18
C LEU A 25 8.62 -9.48 6.34
N LEU A 26 8.04 -10.62 6.74
CA LEU A 26 6.87 -11.18 6.05
C LEU A 26 5.66 -10.24 6.12
N VAL A 27 5.42 -9.63 7.28
CA VAL A 27 4.36 -8.63 7.47
C VAL A 27 4.61 -7.41 6.59
N PHE A 28 5.84 -6.90 6.53
CA PHE A 28 6.23 -5.78 5.66
C PHE A 28 5.92 -6.08 4.20
N ILE A 29 6.38 -7.24 3.70
CA ILE A 29 6.19 -7.70 2.33
C ILE A 29 4.69 -7.75 1.99
N TYR A 30 3.92 -8.46 2.80
CA TYR A 30 2.48 -8.59 2.58
C TYR A 30 1.75 -7.24 2.60
N PHE A 31 2.04 -6.38 3.60
CA PHE A 31 1.40 -5.07 3.70
C PHE A 31 1.75 -4.17 2.51
N PHE A 32 3.01 -4.15 2.10
CA PHE A 32 3.46 -3.34 0.97
C PHE A 32 2.74 -3.75 -0.32
N TRP A 33 2.72 -5.05 -0.62
CA TRP A 33 1.99 -5.57 -1.78
C TRP A 33 0.49 -5.29 -1.70
N SER A 34 -0.14 -5.56 -0.56
CA SER A 34 -1.60 -5.36 -0.35
C SER A 34 -2.01 -3.90 -0.52
N GLU A 35 -1.24 -2.97 0.04
CA GLU A 35 -1.52 -1.53 -0.04
C GLU A 35 -1.20 -0.97 -1.43
N ALA A 36 -0.13 -1.44 -2.09
CA ALA A 36 0.16 -1.07 -3.47
C ALA A 36 -0.94 -1.54 -4.43
N LYS A 37 -1.46 -2.76 -4.26
CA LYS A 37 -2.59 -3.30 -5.02
C LYS A 37 -3.85 -2.45 -4.84
N LYS A 38 -4.20 -2.06 -3.59
CA LYS A 38 -5.34 -1.16 -3.31
C LYS A 38 -5.16 0.23 -3.92
N GLU A 39 -3.92 0.66 -4.09
CA GLU A 39 -3.57 1.92 -4.73
C GLU A 39 -3.61 1.83 -6.27
N GLY A 40 -3.87 0.64 -6.83
CA GLY A 40 -3.96 0.45 -8.28
C GLY A 40 -2.60 0.49 -8.98
N PHE A 41 -1.52 0.20 -8.25
CA PHE A 41 -0.23 -0.10 -8.86
C PHE A 41 -0.28 -1.44 -9.58
N ASP A 42 0.57 -1.57 -10.59
CA ASP A 42 0.76 -2.80 -11.35
C ASP A 42 1.39 -3.87 -10.46
N GLN A 43 0.75 -5.05 -10.37
CA GLN A 43 1.12 -6.08 -9.40
C GLN A 43 2.44 -6.76 -9.76
N GLU A 44 2.71 -6.97 -11.06
CA GLU A 44 3.95 -7.60 -11.53
C GLU A 44 5.14 -6.70 -11.21
N LYS A 45 5.01 -5.41 -11.54
CA LYS A 45 6.04 -4.41 -11.25
C LYS A 45 6.33 -4.25 -9.76
N ILE A 46 5.30 -4.32 -8.91
CA ILE A 46 5.49 -4.27 -7.45
C ILE A 46 6.22 -5.53 -6.98
N PHE A 47 5.84 -6.69 -7.49
CA PHE A 47 6.53 -7.94 -7.17
C PHE A 47 8.01 -7.88 -7.58
N ASP A 48 8.33 -7.39 -8.77
CA ASP A 48 9.70 -7.24 -9.25
C ASP A 48 10.55 -6.37 -8.32
N ILE A 49 10.04 -5.19 -7.89
CA ILE A 49 10.74 -4.34 -6.93
C ILE A 49 11.00 -5.09 -5.62
N MET A 50 9.97 -5.74 -5.08
CA MET A 50 10.09 -6.43 -3.80
C MET A 50 11.08 -7.59 -3.87
N PHE A 51 11.09 -8.32 -4.98
CA PHE A 51 12.02 -9.40 -5.22
C PHE A 51 13.47 -8.90 -5.34
N ILE A 52 13.69 -7.81 -6.09
CA ILE A 52 15.02 -7.19 -6.22
C ILE A 52 15.54 -6.73 -4.85
N VAL A 53 14.69 -6.06 -4.05
CA VAL A 53 15.05 -5.60 -2.70
C VAL A 53 15.37 -6.79 -1.78
N LEU A 54 14.57 -7.86 -1.83
CA LEU A 54 14.84 -9.04 -1.01
C LEU A 54 16.17 -9.72 -1.39
N LEU A 55 16.49 -9.76 -2.69
CA LEU A 55 17.73 -10.35 -3.19
C LEU A 55 18.95 -9.47 -2.86
N SER A 56 18.81 -8.14 -2.88
CA SER A 56 19.89 -7.22 -2.46
C SER A 56 20.18 -7.30 -0.98
N LEU A 57 19.20 -7.60 -0.12
CA LEU A 57 19.43 -7.81 1.31
C LEU A 57 20.39 -8.98 1.60
N LEU A 58 20.50 -9.97 0.71
CA LEU A 58 21.51 -11.04 0.85
C LEU A 58 22.96 -10.52 0.72
N ALA A 59 23.16 -9.37 0.05
CA ALA A 59 24.48 -8.76 -0.10
C ALA A 59 25.03 -8.23 1.23
N VAL A 60 24.19 -7.99 2.25
CA VAL A 60 24.60 -7.58 3.61
C VAL A 60 25.54 -8.61 4.25
N LEU A 61 25.51 -9.87 3.82
CA LEU A 61 26.44 -10.90 4.30
C LEU A 61 27.90 -10.64 3.90
N LYS A 62 28.15 -9.80 2.89
CA LYS A 62 29.49 -9.55 2.33
C LYS A 62 29.84 -8.07 2.17
N VAL A 63 28.87 -7.18 2.32
CA VAL A 63 29.00 -5.74 2.05
C VAL A 63 28.49 -4.95 3.26
N ASP A 64 29.10 -3.79 3.51
CA ASP A 64 28.67 -2.87 4.56
C ASP A 64 27.18 -2.50 4.41
N ILE A 65 26.45 -2.57 5.53
CA ILE A 65 25.01 -2.36 5.57
C ILE A 65 24.60 -0.97 5.06
N LEU A 66 25.41 0.06 5.32
CA LEU A 66 25.11 1.42 4.87
C LEU A 66 25.19 1.53 3.34
N VAL A 67 26.15 0.84 2.74
CA VAL A 67 26.30 0.77 1.29
C VAL A 67 25.09 0.08 0.67
N VAL A 68 24.66 -1.04 1.23
CA VAL A 68 23.47 -1.78 0.75
C VAL A 68 22.22 -0.89 0.83
N ILE A 69 21.96 -0.26 1.99
CA ILE A 69 20.79 0.62 2.18
C ILE A 69 20.83 1.80 1.19
N SER A 70 22.00 2.42 1.00
CA SER A 70 22.12 3.55 0.06
C SER A 70 21.84 3.14 -1.39
N ALA A 71 22.31 1.96 -1.80
CA ALA A 71 22.07 1.40 -3.12
C ALA A 71 20.59 1.05 -3.33
N GLU A 72 19.91 0.50 -2.32
CA GLU A 72 18.48 0.19 -2.38
C GLU A 72 17.62 1.45 -2.55
N ILE A 73 17.89 2.49 -1.76
CA ILE A 73 17.15 3.75 -1.85
C ILE A 73 17.30 4.35 -3.26
N LEU A 74 18.52 4.36 -3.80
CA LEU A 74 18.79 4.87 -5.15
C LEU A 74 18.13 4.00 -6.23
N GLY A 75 18.25 2.68 -6.12
CA GLY A 75 17.65 1.72 -7.05
C GLY A 75 16.13 1.88 -7.11
N VAL A 76 15.45 1.86 -5.96
CA VAL A 76 14.00 2.07 -5.88
C VAL A 76 13.60 3.43 -6.45
N TYR A 77 14.34 4.50 -6.14
CA TYR A 77 14.08 5.82 -6.69
C TYR A 77 14.14 5.84 -8.22
N THR A 78 15.17 5.24 -8.81
CA THR A 78 15.32 5.16 -10.28
C THR A 78 14.19 4.38 -10.93
N ILE A 79 13.78 3.24 -10.37
CA ILE A 79 12.68 2.41 -10.89
C ILE A 79 11.34 3.17 -10.81
N VAL A 80 11.05 3.79 -9.67
CA VAL A 80 9.82 4.58 -9.46
C VAL A 80 9.74 5.72 -10.48
N HIS A 81 10.86 6.37 -10.77
CA HIS A 81 10.91 7.43 -11.77
C HIS A 81 10.73 6.89 -13.19
N PHE A 82 11.41 5.80 -13.53
CA PHE A 82 11.33 5.13 -14.82
C PHE A 82 9.88 4.70 -15.15
N TRP A 83 9.15 4.18 -14.18
CA TRP A 83 7.73 3.81 -14.33
C TRP A 83 6.75 4.97 -14.15
N LYS A 84 7.23 6.22 -14.07
CA LYS A 84 6.42 7.44 -13.91
C LYS A 84 5.49 7.37 -12.69
N TRP A 85 5.88 6.63 -11.66
CA TRP A 85 5.12 6.51 -10.43
C TRP A 85 5.37 7.72 -9.53
N SER A 86 4.37 8.04 -8.70
CA SER A 86 4.53 9.10 -7.70
C SER A 86 5.35 8.59 -6.53
N VAL A 87 6.57 9.11 -6.38
CA VAL A 87 7.46 8.83 -5.23
C VAL A 87 6.72 9.00 -3.90
N TYR A 88 5.92 10.05 -3.75
CA TYR A 88 5.14 10.31 -2.53
C TYR A 88 4.13 9.21 -2.18
N ARG A 89 3.55 8.54 -3.19
CA ARG A 89 2.60 7.43 -2.95
C ARG A 89 3.34 6.18 -2.48
N ILE A 90 4.49 5.89 -3.09
CA ILE A 90 5.34 4.78 -2.68
C ILE A 90 5.86 5.00 -1.26
N MET A 91 6.28 6.22 -0.91
CA MET A 91 6.71 6.58 0.46
C MET A 91 5.59 6.40 1.50
N ASP A 92 4.35 6.78 1.17
CA ASP A 92 3.20 6.57 2.06
C ASP A 92 2.91 5.07 2.27
N ILE A 93 2.97 4.26 1.21
CA ILE A 93 2.78 2.80 1.32
C ILE A 93 3.91 2.18 2.13
N PHE A 94 5.17 2.52 1.80
CA PHE A 94 6.35 2.04 2.49
C PHE A 94 6.29 2.32 3.99
N SER A 95 6.01 3.57 4.38
CA SER A 95 5.93 3.95 5.80
C SER A 95 4.81 3.23 6.55
N LEU A 96 3.65 3.01 5.92
CA LEU A 96 2.59 2.18 6.51
C LEU A 96 3.03 0.73 6.69
N SER A 97 3.74 0.16 5.72
CA SER A 97 4.27 -1.20 5.81
C SER A 97 5.30 -1.33 6.92
N VAL A 98 6.21 -0.35 7.07
CA VAL A 98 7.19 -0.33 8.18
C VAL A 98 6.48 -0.27 9.54
N TYR A 99 5.46 0.58 9.68
CA TYR A 99 4.67 0.67 10.92
C TYR A 99 3.87 -0.60 11.23
N ALA A 100 3.37 -1.31 10.21
CA ALA A 100 2.75 -2.62 10.41
C ALA A 100 3.78 -3.68 10.84
N ALA A 101 4.95 -3.67 10.20
CA ALA A 101 6.05 -4.58 10.48
C ALA A 101 6.69 -4.36 11.85
N SER A 102 6.57 -3.17 12.44
CA SER A 102 7.09 -2.92 13.79
C SER A 102 6.34 -3.69 14.89
N LEU A 103 5.09 -4.13 14.64
CA LEU A 103 4.28 -4.84 15.63
C LEU A 103 4.93 -6.16 16.13
N PRO A 104 5.34 -7.10 15.24
CA PRO A 104 6.13 -8.27 15.66
C PRO A 104 7.41 -7.90 16.41
N VAL A 105 8.13 -6.85 16.00
CA VAL A 105 9.37 -6.41 16.65
C VAL A 105 9.11 -5.96 18.08
N LEU A 106 8.04 -5.18 18.30
CA LEU A 106 7.62 -4.73 19.63
C LEU A 106 7.18 -5.90 20.51
N LEU A 107 6.45 -6.87 19.96
CA LEU A 107 6.10 -8.11 20.68
C LEU A 107 7.34 -8.89 21.09
N GLY A 108 8.35 -8.98 20.22
CA GLY A 108 9.63 -9.59 20.53
C GLY A 108 10.36 -8.88 21.68
N MET A 109 10.35 -7.54 21.71
CA MET A 109 10.95 -6.78 22.82
C MET A 109 10.26 -7.07 24.16
N VAL A 110 8.93 -7.15 24.16
CA VAL A 110 8.16 -7.46 25.38
C VAL A 110 8.40 -8.91 25.83
N PHE A 111 8.23 -9.89 24.95
CA PHE A 111 8.23 -11.30 25.35
C PHE A 111 9.63 -11.93 25.50
N VAL A 112 10.65 -11.42 24.81
CA VAL A 112 12.02 -11.98 24.83
C VAL A 112 12.95 -11.20 25.76
N TYR A 113 12.79 -9.88 25.81
CA TYR A 113 13.68 -8.98 26.57
C TYR A 113 13.02 -8.37 27.82
N ASP A 114 11.79 -8.78 28.16
CA ASP A 114 11.05 -8.30 29.35
C ASP A 114 10.91 -6.77 29.38
N ARG A 115 10.78 -6.16 28.20
CA ARG A 115 10.63 -4.71 28.02
C ARG A 115 9.16 -4.29 28.01
N ASP A 116 8.53 -4.38 29.18
CA ASP A 116 7.12 -4.04 29.40
C ASP A 116 6.79 -2.57 29.08
N ASP A 117 7.79 -1.69 29.07
CA ASP A 117 7.64 -0.30 28.64
C ASP A 117 7.04 -0.20 27.22
N PHE A 118 7.38 -1.12 26.31
CA PHE A 118 6.83 -1.13 24.96
C PHE A 118 5.38 -1.62 24.86
N LEU A 119 4.78 -2.16 25.92
CA LEU A 119 3.44 -2.77 25.85
C LEU A 119 2.36 -1.77 25.42
N ILE A 120 2.49 -0.50 25.82
CA ILE A 120 1.58 0.59 25.44
C ILE A 120 1.74 0.99 23.97
N SER A 121 2.94 0.78 23.38
CA SER A 121 3.19 1.14 21.98
C SER A 121 2.43 0.27 20.98
N ILE A 122 2.11 -0.98 21.33
CA ILE A 122 1.39 -1.93 20.48
C ILE A 122 -0.03 -1.42 20.12
N PRO A 123 -0.93 -1.15 21.09
CA PRO A 123 -2.26 -0.62 20.79
C PRO A 123 -2.20 0.78 20.14
N LEU A 124 -1.18 1.59 20.46
CA LEU A 124 -0.97 2.88 19.81
C LEU A 124 -0.65 2.72 18.32
N VAL A 125 0.26 1.81 17.95
CA VAL A 125 0.60 1.51 16.56
C VAL A 125 -0.65 1.00 15.81
N PHE A 126 -1.43 0.11 16.41
CA PHE A 126 -2.71 -0.34 15.84
C PHE A 126 -3.69 0.83 15.61
N ALA A 127 -3.85 1.71 16.60
CA ALA A 127 -4.74 2.87 16.50
C ALA A 127 -4.31 3.84 15.39
N VAL A 128 -3.00 4.11 15.28
CA VAL A 128 -2.42 4.95 14.23
C VAL A 128 -2.63 4.33 12.84
N LEU A 129 -2.33 3.03 12.68
CA LEU A 129 -2.56 2.30 11.43
C LEU A 129 -4.04 2.30 11.04
N PHE A 130 -4.94 2.04 11.99
CA PHE A 130 -6.38 2.05 11.76
C PHE A 130 -6.87 3.43 11.30
N TYR A 131 -6.46 4.48 12.00
CA TYR A 131 -6.82 5.86 11.67
C TYR A 131 -6.32 6.25 10.27
N LEU A 132 -5.03 6.03 10.00
CA LEU A 132 -4.41 6.39 8.73
C LEU A 132 -5.00 5.59 7.58
N LYS A 133 -5.22 4.28 7.73
CA LYS A 133 -5.85 3.45 6.70
C LYS A 133 -7.26 3.95 6.34
N ARG A 134 -8.04 4.40 7.33
CA ARG A 134 -9.40 4.92 7.11
C ARG A 134 -9.42 6.34 6.51
N LYS A 135 -8.47 7.19 6.88
CA LYS A 135 -8.45 8.61 6.48
C LYS A 135 -7.56 8.92 5.27
N ARG A 136 -6.58 8.06 4.94
CA ARG A 136 -5.58 8.29 3.87
C ARG A 136 -6.22 8.65 2.54
N ASN A 137 -7.21 7.88 2.09
CA ASN A 137 -7.81 8.08 0.77
C ASN A 137 -8.86 9.21 0.77
N ILE A 138 -9.29 9.67 1.95
CA ILE A 138 -10.37 10.65 2.10
C ILE A 138 -9.82 12.06 2.34
N ILE A 139 -8.78 12.22 3.15
CA ILE A 139 -8.34 13.54 3.63
C ILE A 139 -6.92 13.86 3.18
N LEU A 140 -6.01 12.87 3.18
CA LEU A 140 -4.58 13.14 3.08
C LEU A 140 -4.10 13.20 1.62
N LYS A 141 -3.28 14.21 1.30
CA LYS A 141 -2.50 14.27 0.06
C LYS A 141 -1.40 13.20 0.13
N SER A 142 -0.95 12.68 -1.02
CA SER A 142 0.17 11.72 -1.01
C SER A 142 1.44 12.37 -0.46
N GLY A 143 2.19 11.65 0.38
CA GLY A 143 3.40 12.09 1.08
C GLY A 143 3.14 12.54 2.53
N TYR A 144 1.88 12.79 2.91
CA TYR A 144 1.56 13.23 4.27
C TYR A 144 1.65 12.08 5.26
N VAL A 145 1.25 10.87 4.87
CA VAL A 145 1.30 9.71 5.75
C VAL A 145 2.74 9.41 6.14
N PHE A 146 3.65 9.43 5.15
CA PHE A 146 5.09 9.31 5.40
C PHE A 146 5.60 10.34 6.42
N SER A 147 5.23 11.60 6.26
CA SER A 147 5.67 12.69 7.13
C SER A 147 5.14 12.54 8.56
N ILE A 148 3.86 12.19 8.71
CA ILE A 148 3.21 11.94 9.99
C ILE A 148 3.88 10.77 10.71
N LEU A 149 4.10 9.65 10.01
CA LEU A 149 4.71 8.46 10.58
C LEU A 149 6.18 8.68 10.94
N LEU A 150 6.92 9.48 10.18
CA LEU A 150 8.28 9.88 10.55
C LEU A 150 8.31 10.66 11.87
N ILE A 151 7.46 11.68 12.01
CA ILE A 151 7.38 12.48 13.25
C ILE A 151 6.96 11.59 14.42
N ALA A 152 5.97 10.72 14.20
CA ALA A 152 5.52 9.78 15.22
C ALA A 152 6.65 8.81 15.63
N SER A 153 7.44 8.30 14.68
CA SER A 153 8.58 7.44 14.98
C SER A 153 9.66 8.16 15.78
N ALA A 154 10.00 9.40 15.40
CA ALA A 154 10.97 10.21 16.15
C ALA A 154 10.49 10.48 17.58
N GLY A 155 9.22 10.82 17.77
CA GLY A 155 8.63 11.04 19.10
C GLY A 155 8.59 9.78 19.95
N ILE A 156 8.14 8.65 19.39
CA ILE A 156 8.11 7.35 20.07
C ILE A 156 9.54 6.94 20.47
N SER A 157 10.49 7.00 19.54
CA SER A 157 11.88 6.65 19.81
C SER A 157 12.48 7.55 20.88
N ALA A 158 12.23 8.86 20.87
CA ALA A 158 12.73 9.78 21.90
C ALA A 158 12.17 9.49 23.31
N ILE A 159 10.94 8.94 23.41
CA ILE A 159 10.34 8.55 24.70
C ILE A 159 11.01 7.31 25.28
N TYR A 160 11.25 6.28 24.44
CA TYR A 160 11.78 4.98 24.85
C TYR A 160 13.30 4.94 24.93
N PHE A 161 13.99 5.58 23.99
CA PHE A 161 15.44 5.64 23.89
C PHE A 161 15.88 7.07 24.25
N ARG A 162 16.02 7.31 25.55
CA ARG A 162 16.38 8.63 26.11
C ARG A 162 17.87 8.95 26.02
N GLU A 163 18.61 8.25 25.16
CA GLU A 163 20.04 8.51 24.99
C GLU A 163 20.26 9.75 24.14
N THR A 164 21.15 10.63 24.60
CA THR A 164 21.47 11.89 23.92
C THR A 164 22.14 11.67 22.56
N SER A 165 22.77 10.51 22.36
CA SER A 165 23.36 10.05 21.10
C SER A 165 22.36 10.04 19.94
N TYR A 166 21.07 9.78 20.21
CA TYR A 166 20.05 9.69 19.17
C TYR A 166 19.33 11.02 18.88
N LEU A 167 19.61 12.10 19.62
CA LEU A 167 18.94 13.39 19.41
C LEU A 167 19.13 13.93 17.99
N ILE A 168 20.35 13.82 17.46
CA ILE A 168 20.67 14.25 16.09
C ILE A 168 19.85 13.44 15.08
N PHE A 169 19.70 12.14 15.30
CA PHE A 169 18.90 11.26 14.45
C PHE A 169 17.43 11.68 14.45
N TYR A 170 16.84 11.97 15.62
CA TYR A 170 15.44 12.41 15.70
C TYR A 170 15.19 13.75 15.01
N VAL A 171 16.10 14.71 15.19
CA VAL A 171 16.05 16.00 14.50
C VAL A 171 16.12 15.79 12.99
N PHE A 172 16.98 14.88 12.52
CA PHE A 172 17.08 14.55 11.10
C PHE A 172 15.78 13.97 10.53
N LEU A 173 15.11 13.06 11.25
CA LEU A 173 13.80 12.54 10.84
C LEU A 173 12.73 13.63 10.73
N ILE A 174 12.71 14.57 11.69
CA ILE A 174 11.78 15.70 11.68
C ILE A 174 12.08 16.63 10.50
N ILE A 175 13.35 16.92 10.22
CA ILE A 175 13.76 17.73 9.07
C ILE A 175 13.33 17.06 7.77
N ILE A 176 13.59 15.76 7.58
CA ILE A 176 13.14 15.02 6.39
C ILE A 176 11.63 15.13 6.23
N SER A 177 10.88 14.97 7.32
CA SER A 177 9.42 15.10 7.32
C SER A 177 8.98 16.50 6.88
N MET A 178 9.56 17.56 7.47
CA MET A 178 9.24 18.95 7.11
C MET A 178 9.62 19.28 5.66
N VAL A 179 10.79 18.84 5.20
CA VAL A 179 11.23 19.04 3.80
C VAL A 179 10.27 18.33 2.85
N ASN A 180 9.86 17.11 3.16
CA ASN A 180 8.90 16.38 2.34
C ASN A 180 7.55 17.11 2.26
N LEU A 181 7.01 17.63 3.37
CA LEU A 181 5.78 18.42 3.38
C LEU A 181 5.93 19.72 2.57
N TYR A 182 7.06 20.42 2.72
CA TYR A 182 7.35 21.65 1.97
C TYR A 182 7.41 21.39 0.46
N LEU A 183 8.21 20.41 0.03
CA LEU A 183 8.32 20.02 -1.37
C LEU A 183 6.96 19.57 -1.92
N ARG A 184 6.19 18.89 -1.08
CA ARG A 184 4.86 18.41 -1.46
C ARG A 184 3.89 19.55 -1.66
N GLU A 185 3.85 20.55 -0.80
CA GLU A 185 2.98 21.70 -0.99
C GLU A 185 3.40 22.57 -2.18
N LYS A 186 4.71 22.75 -2.39
CA LYS A 186 5.21 23.44 -3.58
C LYS A 186 4.81 22.74 -4.88
N LYS A 187 4.87 21.40 -4.91
CA LYS A 187 4.42 20.59 -6.06
C LYS A 187 2.89 20.50 -6.17
N SER A 188 2.18 20.72 -5.06
CA SER A 188 0.72 20.71 -4.95
C SER A 188 0.05 21.98 -5.50
N MET A 189 0.80 22.95 -6.06
CA MET A 189 0.18 23.94 -6.93
C MET A 189 -0.52 23.18 -8.06
N SER A 190 -1.85 23.08 -7.95
CA SER A 190 -2.71 22.29 -8.83
C SER A 190 -2.32 22.58 -10.27
N LYS A 191 -1.76 21.58 -10.95
CA LYS A 191 -1.60 21.64 -12.42
C LYS A 191 -2.94 21.46 -13.13
N THR A 192 -4.01 21.23 -12.37
CA THR A 192 -5.36 21.07 -12.88
C THR A 192 -5.98 22.44 -13.13
N ASN A 193 -6.67 22.57 -14.27
CA ASN A 193 -7.41 23.78 -14.62
C ASN A 193 -8.80 23.84 -13.98
N PHE A 194 -9.10 22.94 -13.03
CA PHE A 194 -10.42 22.78 -12.45
C PHE A 194 -10.54 23.43 -11.07
N SER A 195 -11.73 23.93 -10.74
CA SER A 195 -12.00 24.50 -9.43
C SER A 195 -11.91 23.45 -8.31
N LEU A 196 -11.52 23.87 -7.10
CA LEU A 196 -11.44 22.97 -5.94
C LEU A 196 -12.79 22.30 -5.63
N ASP A 197 -13.89 23.02 -5.81
CA ASP A 197 -15.25 22.48 -5.60
C ASP A 197 -15.60 21.40 -6.62
N PHE A 198 -15.20 21.56 -7.89
CA PHE A 198 -15.39 20.54 -8.90
C PHE A 198 -14.64 19.25 -8.54
N ILE A 199 -13.35 19.38 -8.19
CA ILE A 199 -12.52 18.25 -7.78
C ILE A 199 -13.08 17.57 -6.52
N LYS A 200 -13.58 18.35 -5.56
CA LYS A 200 -14.20 17.83 -4.34
C LYS A 200 -15.49 17.04 -4.64
N ASN A 201 -16.32 17.54 -5.56
CA ASN A 201 -17.54 16.85 -5.97
C ASN A 201 -17.22 15.52 -6.66
N ILE A 202 -16.32 15.55 -7.66
CA ILE A 202 -15.83 14.36 -8.36
C ILE A 202 -15.24 13.34 -7.40
N LYS A 203 -14.43 13.78 -6.43
CA LYS A 203 -13.86 12.90 -5.40
C LYS A 203 -14.96 12.18 -4.63
N ASN A 204 -16.02 12.88 -4.21
CA ASN A 204 -17.13 12.27 -3.48
C ASN A 204 -17.88 11.23 -4.33
N ILE A 205 -18.06 11.49 -5.62
CA ILE A 205 -18.66 10.54 -6.56
C ILE A 205 -17.79 9.28 -6.67
N LEU A 206 -16.48 9.45 -6.88
CA LEU A 206 -15.53 8.34 -7.02
C LEU A 206 -15.41 7.50 -5.74
N VAL A 207 -15.40 8.12 -4.55
CA VAL A 207 -15.37 7.39 -3.27
C VAL A 207 -16.64 6.56 -3.08
N LYS A 208 -17.82 7.11 -3.42
CA LYS A 208 -19.08 6.34 -3.38
C LYS A 208 -19.07 5.18 -4.38
N LYS A 209 -18.56 5.44 -5.60
CA LYS A 209 -18.43 4.42 -6.66
C LYS A 209 -17.46 3.31 -6.26
N GLU A 210 -16.32 3.62 -5.65
CA GLU A 210 -15.37 2.64 -5.13
C GLU A 210 -16.01 1.73 -4.07
N LYS A 211 -16.76 2.32 -3.13
CA LYS A 211 -17.47 1.57 -2.10
C LYS A 211 -18.49 0.61 -2.73
N ARG A 212 -19.31 1.10 -3.66
CA ARG A 212 -20.31 0.28 -4.37
C ARG A 212 -19.67 -0.87 -5.14
N LEU A 213 -18.61 -0.61 -5.92
CA LEU A 213 -17.88 -1.64 -6.66
C LEU A 213 -17.28 -2.70 -5.73
N THR A 214 -16.83 -2.31 -4.53
CA THR A 214 -16.30 -3.24 -3.54
C THR A 214 -17.40 -4.14 -2.96
N GLU A 215 -18.59 -3.58 -2.72
CA GLU A 215 -19.76 -4.34 -2.28
C GLU A 215 -20.26 -5.29 -3.39
N GLU A 216 -20.38 -4.81 -4.64
CA GLU A 216 -20.72 -5.63 -5.81
C GLU A 216 -19.74 -6.80 -5.99
N GLN A 217 -18.44 -6.55 -5.85
CA GLN A 217 -17.42 -7.60 -5.96
C GLN A 217 -17.55 -8.65 -4.83
N LYS A 218 -17.93 -8.24 -3.62
CA LYS A 218 -18.15 -9.18 -2.50
C LYS A 218 -19.36 -10.07 -2.77
N LEU A 219 -20.47 -9.49 -3.22
CA LEU A 219 -21.69 -10.23 -3.56
C LEU A 219 -21.43 -11.23 -4.69
N LEU A 220 -20.69 -10.82 -5.72
CA LEU A 220 -20.36 -11.69 -6.85
C LEU A 220 -19.49 -12.89 -6.42
N LEU A 221 -18.61 -12.73 -5.43
CA LEU A 221 -17.83 -13.84 -4.86
C LEU A 221 -18.68 -14.77 -3.99
N GLU A 222 -19.80 -14.30 -3.43
CA GLU A 222 -20.77 -15.11 -2.69
C GLU A 222 -21.69 -15.88 -3.65
N GLU A 223 -21.96 -15.35 -4.85
CA GLU A 223 -22.73 -15.99 -5.92
C GLU A 223 -21.94 -17.04 -6.72
N ASP A 224 -20.61 -17.13 -6.51
CA ASP A 224 -19.73 -18.02 -7.24
C ASP A 224 -20.06 -19.50 -6.91
N PRO A 225 -20.52 -20.31 -7.88
CA PRO A 225 -20.88 -21.71 -7.65
C PRO A 225 -19.70 -22.57 -7.19
N TYR A 226 -18.46 -22.14 -7.47
CA TYR A 226 -17.26 -22.86 -7.06
C TYR A 226 -16.87 -22.56 -5.61
N ASN A 227 -17.55 -21.62 -4.96
CA ASN A 227 -17.30 -21.22 -3.57
C ASN A 227 -18.29 -21.86 -2.58
N ASP A 228 -19.17 -22.75 -3.06
CA ASP A 228 -20.10 -23.49 -2.22
C ASP A 228 -19.38 -24.58 -1.39
N ARG A 229 -19.65 -24.59 -0.08
CA ARG A 229 -19.02 -25.51 0.89
C ARG A 229 -19.57 -26.94 0.80
N GLY A 230 -20.63 -27.19 0.04
CA GLY A 230 -21.18 -28.53 -0.18
C GLY A 230 -20.54 -29.29 -1.35
N ARG A 231 -19.79 -28.59 -2.21
CA ARG A 231 -19.26 -29.12 -3.48
C ARG A 231 -18.26 -30.26 -3.30
N ASP A 232 -17.49 -30.26 -2.22
CA ASP A 232 -16.49 -31.30 -1.91
C ASP A 232 -17.09 -32.57 -1.28
N THR A 233 -18.38 -32.54 -0.94
CA THR A 233 -19.07 -33.66 -0.27
C THR A 233 -19.86 -34.56 -1.22
N ASP A 234 -20.15 -34.11 -2.45
CA ASP A 234 -20.95 -34.85 -3.41
C ASP A 234 -20.14 -35.16 -4.69
N ASN A 235 -19.93 -36.45 -4.98
CA ASN A 235 -19.08 -36.91 -6.08
C ASN A 235 -19.88 -37.32 -7.33
N ALA A 236 -21.19 -37.10 -7.35
CA ALA A 236 -22.07 -37.56 -8.42
C ALA A 236 -23.00 -36.44 -8.93
N GLU A 237 -22.41 -35.37 -9.45
CA GLU A 237 -23.15 -34.37 -10.24
C GLU A 237 -23.59 -34.95 -11.60
N LEU A 238 -24.84 -34.70 -11.98
CA LEU A 238 -25.33 -34.98 -13.33
C LEU A 238 -24.61 -34.07 -14.33
N MET A 239 -24.33 -34.58 -15.53
CA MET A 239 -23.65 -33.85 -16.60
C MET A 239 -24.30 -32.47 -16.90
N ASP A 240 -25.62 -32.41 -16.92
CA ASP A 240 -26.36 -31.17 -17.19
C ASP A 240 -26.19 -30.14 -16.05
N ASP A 241 -26.13 -30.59 -14.80
CA ASP A 241 -25.92 -29.72 -13.64
C ASP A 241 -24.50 -29.15 -13.65
N ALA A 242 -23.49 -29.98 -13.93
CA ALA A 242 -22.10 -29.55 -14.08
C ALA A 242 -21.93 -28.50 -15.19
N LEU A 243 -22.59 -28.69 -16.34
CA LEU A 243 -22.60 -27.70 -17.43
C LEU A 243 -23.25 -26.36 -17.02
N LEU A 244 -24.34 -26.41 -16.24
CA LEU A 244 -24.98 -25.18 -15.73
C LEU A 244 -24.08 -24.45 -14.72
N GLU A 245 -23.36 -25.19 -13.87
CA GLU A 245 -22.39 -24.61 -12.95
C GLU A 245 -21.25 -23.91 -13.67
N ASP A 246 -20.67 -24.56 -14.68
CA ASP A 246 -19.56 -23.99 -15.46
C ASP A 246 -19.99 -22.71 -16.18
N ASN A 247 -21.19 -22.70 -16.77
CA ASN A 247 -21.74 -21.49 -17.38
C ASN A 247 -21.95 -20.35 -16.36
N ARG A 248 -22.47 -20.68 -15.16
CA ARG A 248 -22.62 -19.68 -14.08
C ARG A 248 -21.25 -19.16 -13.64
N LYS A 249 -20.27 -20.04 -13.50
CA LYS A 249 -18.89 -19.68 -13.15
C LYS A 249 -18.28 -18.74 -14.19
N GLU A 250 -18.40 -19.06 -15.47
CA GLU A 250 -17.90 -18.21 -16.55
C GLU A 250 -18.52 -16.81 -16.50
N VAL A 251 -19.84 -16.72 -16.31
CA VAL A 251 -20.54 -15.43 -16.15
C VAL A 251 -20.03 -14.64 -14.93
N VAL A 252 -19.82 -15.31 -13.81
CA VAL A 252 -19.24 -14.72 -12.59
C VAL A 252 -17.84 -14.19 -12.85
N ASP A 253 -16.97 -14.97 -13.48
CA ASP A 253 -15.58 -14.59 -13.75
C ASP A 253 -15.50 -13.41 -14.72
N LEU A 254 -16.33 -13.41 -15.77
CA LEU A 254 -16.44 -12.30 -16.71
C LEU A 254 -16.88 -11.01 -16.01
N ARG A 255 -17.91 -11.08 -15.16
CA ARG A 255 -18.37 -9.93 -14.35
C ARG A 255 -17.29 -9.46 -13.38
N ALA A 256 -16.59 -10.38 -12.72
CA ALA A 256 -15.54 -10.07 -11.76
C ALA A 256 -14.36 -9.34 -12.45
N SER A 257 -13.99 -9.79 -13.64
CA SER A 257 -12.94 -9.15 -14.45
C SER A 257 -13.34 -7.72 -14.86
N ALA A 258 -14.59 -7.50 -15.28
CA ALA A 258 -15.11 -6.20 -15.67
C ALA A 258 -15.16 -5.23 -14.48
N LEU A 259 -15.67 -5.67 -13.34
CA LEU A 259 -15.70 -4.90 -12.09
C LEU A 259 -14.29 -4.51 -11.66
N THR A 260 -13.33 -5.44 -11.73
CA THR A 260 -11.94 -5.20 -11.36
C THR A 260 -11.32 -4.11 -12.23
N LYS A 261 -11.55 -4.14 -13.56
CA LYS A 261 -11.06 -3.09 -14.48
C LYS A 261 -11.58 -1.71 -14.11
N VAL A 262 -12.89 -1.58 -13.84
CA VAL A 262 -13.50 -0.30 -13.43
C VAL A 262 -12.98 0.15 -12.07
N GLN A 263 -12.85 -0.77 -11.10
CA GLN A 263 -12.34 -0.46 -9.77
C GLN A 263 -10.90 0.08 -9.82
N ILE A 264 -10.05 -0.48 -10.69
CA ILE A 264 -8.69 0.02 -10.92
C ILE A 264 -8.72 1.46 -11.49
N GLN A 265 -9.59 1.76 -12.46
CA GLN A 265 -9.72 3.12 -13.01
C GLN A 265 -10.17 4.13 -11.95
N VAL A 266 -11.17 3.78 -11.14
CA VAL A 266 -11.64 4.61 -10.02
C VAL A 266 -10.51 4.89 -9.03
N ARG A 267 -9.74 3.87 -8.66
CA ARG A 267 -8.58 4.02 -7.76
C ARG A 267 -7.49 4.89 -8.36
N ARG A 268 -7.21 4.77 -9.67
CA ARG A 268 -6.27 5.64 -10.39
C ARG A 268 -6.72 7.09 -10.41
N ALA A 269 -8.00 7.35 -10.68
CA ALA A 269 -8.58 8.69 -10.63
C ALA A 269 -8.47 9.31 -9.23
N LEU A 270 -8.82 8.56 -8.17
CA LEU A 270 -8.65 9.00 -6.77
C LEU A 270 -7.18 9.26 -6.41
N ALA A 271 -6.26 8.45 -6.93
CA ALA A 271 -4.83 8.67 -6.76
C ALA A 271 -4.38 9.97 -7.45
N LYS A 272 -4.84 10.26 -8.67
CA LYS A 272 -4.55 11.52 -9.37
C LYS A 272 -5.07 12.74 -8.62
N ILE A 273 -6.27 12.64 -8.01
CA ILE A 273 -6.80 13.71 -7.16
C ILE A 273 -5.86 13.96 -5.98
N ARG A 274 -5.39 12.90 -5.32
CA ARG A 274 -4.41 13.03 -4.23
C ARG A 274 -3.05 13.55 -4.68
N ILE A 275 -2.62 13.25 -5.92
CA ILE A 275 -1.39 13.77 -6.52
C ILE A 275 -1.52 15.25 -6.93
N GLY A 276 -2.74 15.72 -7.20
CA GLY A 276 -3.01 17.06 -7.72
C GLY A 276 -2.91 17.17 -9.24
N THR A 277 -3.05 16.03 -9.95
CA THR A 277 -2.93 15.93 -11.42
C THR A 277 -4.21 15.39 -12.07
N TYR A 278 -5.32 15.38 -11.32
CA TYR A 278 -6.60 14.96 -11.87
C TYR A 278 -7.06 15.92 -12.98
N GLY A 279 -7.65 15.37 -14.03
CA GLY A 279 -8.09 16.16 -15.18
C GLY A 279 -6.99 16.47 -16.20
N LEU A 280 -5.77 15.93 -16.04
CA LEU A 280 -4.75 15.86 -17.10
C LEU A 280 -4.65 14.43 -17.63
N CYS A 281 -4.43 14.23 -18.93
CA CYS A 281 -4.23 12.92 -19.54
C CYS A 281 -2.94 12.24 -19.03
N GLU A 282 -2.97 10.94 -18.73
CA GLU A 282 -1.77 10.16 -18.33
C GLU A 282 -0.72 10.02 -19.44
N VAL A 283 -1.16 10.07 -20.70
CA VAL A 283 -0.29 9.82 -21.86
C VAL A 283 0.34 11.12 -22.35
N CYS A 284 -0.48 12.09 -22.76
CA CYS A 284 0.02 13.36 -23.34
C CYS A 284 0.10 14.53 -22.35
N GLY A 285 -0.46 14.42 -21.14
CA GLY A 285 -0.44 15.50 -20.14
C GLY A 285 -1.40 16.67 -20.41
N ILE A 286 -2.16 16.63 -21.50
CA ILE A 286 -3.14 17.68 -21.88
C ILE A 286 -4.40 17.59 -20.99
N PRO A 287 -5.08 18.72 -20.69
CA PRO A 287 -6.36 18.71 -19.98
C PRO A 287 -7.42 17.81 -20.63
N ILE A 288 -8.11 17.02 -19.81
CA ILE A 288 -9.27 16.22 -20.21
C ILE A 288 -10.50 17.14 -20.20
N ASP A 289 -11.37 17.01 -21.19
CA ASP A 289 -12.60 17.79 -21.28
C ASP A 289 -13.46 17.64 -20.00
N LYS A 290 -13.94 18.78 -19.49
CA LYS A 290 -14.82 18.84 -18.32
C LYS A 290 -16.07 17.99 -18.51
N ALA A 291 -16.71 18.07 -19.69
CA ALA A 291 -17.94 17.33 -19.98
C ALA A 291 -17.69 15.81 -19.91
N ARG A 292 -16.51 15.38 -20.36
CA ARG A 292 -16.10 13.98 -20.24
C ARG A 292 -15.91 13.57 -18.78
N LEU A 293 -15.27 14.40 -17.95
CA LEU A 293 -15.06 14.08 -16.53
C LEU A 293 -16.38 14.11 -15.73
N GLU A 294 -17.36 14.89 -16.16
CA GLU A 294 -18.71 14.90 -15.59
C GLU A 294 -19.46 13.60 -15.94
N ALA A 295 -19.32 13.09 -17.16
CA ALA A 295 -19.92 11.82 -17.60
C ALA A 295 -19.17 10.58 -17.08
N TYR A 296 -17.83 10.60 -17.12
CA TYR A 296 -16.93 9.52 -16.73
C TYR A 296 -15.86 10.01 -15.74
N PRO A 297 -16.20 10.15 -14.44
CA PRO A 297 -15.28 10.66 -13.42
C PRO A 297 -14.00 9.84 -13.23
N GLU A 298 -14.01 8.55 -13.58
CA GLU A 298 -12.84 7.68 -13.49
C GLU A 298 -11.85 7.82 -14.66
N ALA A 299 -12.18 8.61 -15.69
CA ALA A 299 -11.35 8.75 -16.87
C ALA A 299 -9.99 9.37 -16.53
N THR A 300 -8.90 8.65 -16.87
CA THR A 300 -7.53 9.14 -16.66
C THR A 300 -6.83 9.61 -17.94
N THR A 301 -7.42 9.39 -19.11
CA THR A 301 -6.89 9.74 -20.44
C THR A 301 -7.81 10.71 -21.22
N CYS A 302 -7.27 11.44 -22.20
CA CYS A 302 -8.06 12.29 -23.11
C CYS A 302 -8.77 11.43 -24.17
N PHE A 303 -9.63 12.04 -25.00
CA PHE A 303 -10.48 11.30 -25.95
C PHE A 303 -9.66 10.45 -26.91
N GLU A 304 -8.64 11.05 -27.53
CA GLU A 304 -7.70 10.37 -28.45
C GLU A 304 -7.04 9.14 -27.81
N HIS A 305 -6.54 9.26 -26.58
CA HIS A 305 -5.87 8.15 -25.90
C HIS A 305 -6.82 7.14 -25.25
N ALA A 306 -8.12 7.39 -25.26
CA ALA A 306 -9.10 6.44 -24.76
C ALA A 306 -9.56 5.46 -25.84
N THR A 307 -9.54 5.89 -27.10
CA THR A 307 -9.91 5.05 -28.26
C THR A 307 -8.81 4.06 -28.61
N HIS A 308 -7.53 4.46 -28.50
CA HIS A 308 -6.37 3.59 -28.78
C HIS A 308 -5.99 2.60 -27.67
N ALA A 309 -6.65 2.63 -26.50
CA ALA A 309 -6.38 1.66 -25.43
C ALA A 309 -7.15 0.34 -25.59
N ASN A 310 -8.03 0.26 -26.60
CA ASN A 310 -8.89 -0.89 -26.91
C ASN A 310 -8.51 -1.57 -28.24
N GLU A 311 -7.39 -1.16 -28.86
CA GLU A 311 -6.75 -1.82 -30.01
C GLU A 311 -5.55 -2.64 -29.53
#